data_AF-A0A917NZ02-F1
#
_entry.id   AF-A0A917NZ02-F1
#
_cell.length_a   1.000
_cell.length_b   1.000
_cell.length_c   1.000
_cell.angle_alpha   90.00
_cell.angle_beta   90.00
_cell.angle_gamma   90.00
#
_symmetry.space_group_name_H-M   'P 1'
#
loop_
_entity.id
_entity.type
_entity.pdbx_description
1 polymer ?
#
loop_
_entity_poly.entity_id
_entity_poly.type
_entity_poly.pdbx_seq_one_letter_code
_entity_poly.pdbx_strand_id
1 'polypeptide(L)'
;MAAPAARYLSAMLAMSLTWEIAQLPLYTLWVEGTPGEIAFAVLHCTGGDATIAAAALAVAILLTRSWYWPIQGWRRVTMVATVMGLGYTVFSEWMNVDLRQSWTYTAAMPRLPPWGTGLAPFLQWLLLPPLAMLAVRPPARPFAR
;
A
#
# COMPACT_ATOMS: atom_id res chain seq x y z
N MET A 1 10.08 14.66 -11.85
CA MET A 1 9.79 13.40 -11.12
C MET A 1 9.72 13.58 -9.60
N ALA A 2 10.63 14.32 -8.96
CA ALA A 2 10.66 14.45 -7.48
C ALA A 2 9.37 14.99 -6.86
N ALA A 3 8.85 16.13 -7.32
CA ALA A 3 7.64 16.72 -6.73
C ALA A 3 6.38 15.84 -6.86
N PRO A 4 6.07 15.24 -8.03
CA PRO A 4 4.98 14.26 -8.13
C PRO A 4 5.19 13.02 -7.26
N ALA A 5 6.42 12.48 -7.19
CA ALA A 5 6.70 11.32 -6.34
C ALA A 5 6.49 11.66 -4.86
N ALA A 6 6.96 12.82 -4.40
CA ALA A 6 6.74 13.27 -3.03
C ALA A 6 5.24 13.39 -2.71
N ARG A 7 4.43 14.00 -3.59
CA ARG A 7 2.98 14.08 -3.40
C ARG A 7 2.31 12.72 -3.31
N TYR A 8 2.70 11.80 -4.20
CA TYR A 8 2.19 10.42 -4.17
C TYR A 8 2.56 9.71 -2.86
N LEU A 9 3.82 9.81 -2.43
CA LEU A 9 4.29 9.16 -1.21
C LEU A 9 3.70 9.79 0.05
N SER A 10 3.50 11.10 0.09
CA SER A 10 2.78 11.76 1.18
C SER A 10 1.32 11.30 1.25
N ALA A 11 0.65 11.15 0.10
CA ALA A 11 -0.70 10.61 0.05
C ALA A 11 -0.74 9.15 0.53
N MET A 12 0.18 8.30 0.05
CA MET A 12 0.31 6.91 0.51
C MET A 12 0.54 6.83 2.02
N LEU A 13 1.48 7.63 2.55
CA LEU A 13 1.79 7.63 3.98
C LEU A 13 0.57 7.99 4.83
N ALA A 14 -0.15 9.06 4.48
CA ALA A 14 -1.32 9.50 5.23
C ALA A 14 -2.47 8.49 5.15
N MET A 15 -2.70 7.91 3.96
CA MET A 15 -3.74 6.93 3.73
C MET A 15 -3.43 5.60 4.41
N SER A 16 -2.18 5.12 4.35
CA SER A 16 -1.71 3.92 5.06
C SER A 16 -1.84 4.10 6.56
N LEU A 17 -1.40 5.23 7.13
CA LEU A 17 -1.58 5.49 8.56
C LEU A 17 -3.05 5.41 8.98
N THR A 18 -3.93 6.03 8.19
CA THR A 18 -5.38 6.01 8.46
C THR A 18 -5.93 4.59 8.35
N TRP A 19 -5.49 3.82 7.36
CA TRP A 19 -5.91 2.45 7.13
C TRP A 19 -5.42 1.50 8.23
N GLU A 20 -4.16 1.63 8.65
CA GLU A 20 -3.57 0.84 9.73
C GLU A 20 -4.35 1.03 11.04
N ILE A 21 -4.65 2.27 11.40
CA ILE A 21 -5.47 2.57 12.58
C ILE A 21 -6.88 1.95 12.44
N ALA A 22 -7.48 2.00 11.25
CA ALA A 22 -8.81 1.48 11.01
C ALA A 22 -8.88 -0.06 11.05
N GLN A 23 -7.82 -0.76 10.61
CA GLN A 23 -7.79 -2.23 10.59
C GLN A 23 -7.26 -2.86 11.88
N LEU A 24 -6.65 -2.08 12.79
CA LEU A 24 -6.15 -2.56 14.08
C LEU A 24 -7.09 -3.54 14.80
N PRO A 25 -8.41 -3.29 14.92
CA PRO A 25 -9.32 -4.21 15.62
C PRO A 25 -9.41 -5.63 15.03
N LEU A 26 -8.92 -5.84 13.81
CA LEU A 26 -8.89 -7.15 13.14
C LEU A 26 -7.70 -8.01 13.57
N TYR A 27 -6.71 -7.44 14.27
CA TYR A 27 -5.51 -8.11 14.74
C TYR A 27 -5.57 -8.39 16.25
N THR A 28 -5.00 -9.52 16.70
CA THR A 28 -5.00 -9.88 18.13
C THR A 28 -4.24 -8.87 18.98
N LEU A 29 -3.24 -8.19 18.38
CA LEU A 29 -2.47 -7.12 19.00
C LEU A 29 -3.35 -6.01 19.59
N TRP A 30 -4.52 -5.74 19.01
CA TRP A 30 -5.44 -4.73 19.55
C TRP A 30 -6.00 -5.11 20.93
N VAL A 31 -6.18 -6.42 21.17
CA VAL A 31 -6.76 -6.94 22.43
C VAL A 31 -5.66 -7.22 23.45
N GLU A 32 -4.53 -7.75 23.00
CA GLU A 32 -3.47 -8.28 23.86
C GLU A 32 -2.29 -7.32 24.06
N GLY A 33 -2.09 -6.39 23.13
CA GLY A 33 -0.95 -5.49 23.12
C GLY A 33 -1.10 -4.30 24.06
N THR A 34 0.03 -3.84 24.59
CA THR A 34 0.11 -2.56 25.31
C THR A 34 -0.06 -1.37 24.34
N PRO A 35 -0.45 -0.18 24.84
CA PRO A 35 -0.55 1.01 23.99
C PRO A 35 0.75 1.35 23.25
N GLY A 36 1.91 1.07 23.86
CA GLY A 36 3.22 1.28 23.24
C GLY A 36 3.50 0.32 22.08
N GLU A 37 3.13 -0.96 22.24
CA GLU A 37 3.27 -1.96 21.18
C GLU A 37 2.31 -1.69 20.02
N ILE A 38 1.07 -1.26 20.31
CA ILE A 38 0.11 -0.85 19.29
C ILE A 38 0.65 0.36 18.50
N ALA A 39 1.12 1.40 19.21
CA ALA A 39 1.68 2.58 18.55
C ALA A 39 2.92 2.25 17.71
N PHE A 40 3.82 1.42 18.23
CA PHE A 40 4.99 0.96 17.49
C PHE A 40 4.59 0.16 16.24
N ALA A 41 3.64 -0.77 16.35
CA ALA A 41 3.17 -1.55 15.23
C ALA A 41 2.57 -0.67 14.13
N VAL A 42 1.68 0.27 14.47
CA VAL A 42 1.10 1.22 13.50
C VAL A 42 2.20 2.02 12.79
N LEU A 43 3.16 2.56 13.53
CA LEU A 43 4.26 3.36 12.96
C LEU A 43 5.19 2.50 12.08
N HIS A 44 5.54 1.31 12.54
CA HIS A 44 6.37 0.36 11.79
C HIS A 44 5.67 -0.06 10.49
N CYS A 45 4.40 -0.47 10.54
CA CYS A 45 3.64 -0.89 9.36
C CYS A 45 3.47 0.26 8.37
N THR A 46 3.09 1.46 8.86
CA THR A 46 2.97 2.67 8.04
C THR A 46 4.30 3.04 7.36
N GLY A 47 5.42 2.96 8.08
CA GLY A 47 6.75 3.22 7.53
C GLY A 47 7.18 2.16 6.50
N GLY A 48 6.83 0.90 6.76
CA GLY A 48 7.01 -0.21 5.83
C GLY A 48 6.25 0.03 4.52
N ASP A 49 4.96 0.36 4.61
CA ASP A 49 4.12 0.65 3.45
C ASP A 49 4.64 1.80 2.61
N ALA A 50 5.08 2.90 3.24
CA ALA A 50 5.67 4.02 2.51
C ALA A 50 6.93 3.60 1.73
N THR A 51 7.75 2.72 2.32
CA THR A 51 8.95 2.17 1.69
C THR A 51 8.59 1.26 0.51
N ILE A 52 7.62 0.36 0.70
CA ILE A 52 7.12 -0.52 -0.36
C ILE A 52 6.50 0.32 -1.47
N ALA A 53 5.75 1.38 -1.15
CA ALA A 53 5.12 2.26 -2.14
C ALA A 53 6.17 3.01 -2.98
N ALA A 54 7.27 3.45 -2.36
CA ALA A 54 8.39 4.06 -3.06
C ALA A 54 9.08 3.07 -4.00
N ALA A 55 9.36 1.85 -3.52
CA ALA A 55 9.95 0.79 -4.33
C ALA A 55 9.03 0.39 -5.50
N ALA A 56 7.75 0.18 -5.24
CA ALA A 56 6.74 -0.18 -6.24
C ALA A 56 6.59 0.91 -7.31
N LEU A 57 6.58 2.20 -6.91
CA LEU A 57 6.57 3.31 -7.85
C LEU A 57 7.84 3.33 -8.72
N ALA A 58 9.01 3.18 -8.11
CA ALA A 58 10.27 3.16 -8.84
C ALA A 58 10.31 2.03 -9.87
N VAL A 59 9.98 0.80 -9.45
CA VAL A 59 9.89 -0.37 -10.33
C VAL A 59 8.86 -0.14 -11.44
N ALA A 60 7.69 0.43 -11.13
CA ALA A 60 6.65 0.70 -12.12
C ALA A 60 7.10 1.71 -13.18
N ILE A 61 7.82 2.77 -12.80
CA ILE A 61 8.37 3.74 -13.74
C ILE A 61 9.43 3.09 -14.63
N LEU A 62 10.32 2.27 -14.05
CA LEU A 62 11.37 1.55 -14.77
C LEU A 62 10.78 0.56 -15.79
N LEU A 63 9.86 -0.30 -15.36
CA LEU A 63 9.25 -1.33 -16.21
C LEU A 63 8.39 -0.73 -17.32
N THR A 64 7.65 0.34 -17.04
CA THR A 64 6.82 1.00 -18.05
C THR A 64 7.58 2.04 -18.88
N ARG A 65 8.86 2.27 -18.56
CA ARG A 65 9.73 3.31 -19.14
C ARG A 65 9.09 4.71 -19.16
N SER A 66 8.27 5.01 -18.15
CA SER A 66 7.47 6.25 -18.09
C SER A 66 8.21 7.34 -17.31
N TRP A 67 9.37 7.77 -17.81
CA TRP A 67 10.23 8.78 -17.15
C TRP A 67 9.57 10.16 -16.99
N TYR A 68 8.56 10.45 -17.81
CA TYR A 68 7.75 11.67 -17.75
C TYR A 68 6.46 11.50 -16.92
N TRP A 69 6.37 10.43 -16.12
CA TRP A 69 5.28 10.28 -15.16
C TRP A 69 5.24 11.48 -14.18
N PRO A 70 4.04 11.97 -13.79
CA PRO A 70 2.70 11.45 -14.09
C PRO A 70 2.09 11.94 -15.41
N ILE A 71 2.77 12.81 -16.16
CA ILE A 71 2.23 13.42 -17.39
C ILE A 71 2.00 12.37 -18.48
N GLN A 72 2.93 11.43 -18.61
CA GLN A 72 2.83 10.29 -19.52
C GLN A 72 2.80 8.98 -18.73
N GLY A 73 2.13 7.97 -19.28
CA GLY A 73 2.16 6.62 -18.71
C GLY A 73 1.39 6.44 -17.40
N TRP A 74 0.65 7.45 -16.92
CA TRP A 74 -0.10 7.42 -15.64
C TRP A 74 -0.83 6.09 -15.40
N ARG A 75 -1.68 5.66 -16.34
CA ARG A 75 -2.47 4.41 -16.20
C ARG A 75 -1.58 3.16 -16.05
N ARG A 76 -0.48 3.09 -16.82
CA ARG A 76 0.43 1.93 -16.81
C ARG A 76 1.22 1.90 -15.50
N VAL A 77 1.75 3.04 -15.07
CA VAL A 77 2.49 3.15 -13.80
C VAL A 77 1.59 2.83 -12.62
N THR A 78 0.36 3.35 -12.58
CA THR A 78 -0.62 3.02 -11.53
C THR A 78 -0.90 1.53 -11.48
N MET A 79 -1.18 0.89 -12.62
CA MET A 79 -1.45 -0.54 -12.69
C MET A 79 -0.26 -1.37 -12.20
N VAL A 80 0.94 -1.10 -12.71
CA VAL A 80 2.15 -1.86 -12.31
C VAL A 80 2.49 -1.62 -10.84
N ALA A 81 2.41 -0.38 -10.34
CA ALA A 81 2.68 -0.10 -8.92
C ALA A 81 1.68 -0.81 -8.00
N THR A 82 0.40 -0.85 -8.38
CA THR A 82 -0.64 -1.57 -7.63
C THR A 82 -0.37 -3.07 -7.61
N VAL A 83 -0.04 -3.66 -8.76
CA VAL A 83 0.30 -5.09 -8.87
C VAL A 83 1.56 -5.45 -8.08
N MET A 84 2.60 -4.61 -8.15
CA MET A 84 3.83 -4.82 -7.38
C MET A 84 3.56 -4.76 -5.88
N GLY A 85 2.76 -3.80 -5.43
CA GLY A 85 2.33 -3.68 -4.05
C GLY A 85 1.53 -4.89 -3.58
N LEU A 86 0.49 -5.28 -4.32
CA LEU A 86 -0.31 -6.47 -4.03
C LEU A 86 0.56 -7.75 -3.96
N GLY A 87 1.45 -7.93 -4.94
CA GLY A 87 2.35 -9.07 -4.98
C GLY A 87 3.29 -9.12 -3.76
N TYR A 88 3.84 -7.97 -3.38
CA TYR A 88 4.65 -7.87 -2.17
C TYR A 88 3.83 -8.21 -0.92
N THR A 89 2.62 -7.67 -0.78
CA THR A 89 1.77 -7.88 0.40
C THR A 89 1.35 -9.34 0.56
N VAL A 90 0.96 -9.99 -0.53
CA VAL A 90 0.64 -11.42 -0.52
C VAL A 90 1.87 -12.23 -0.09
N PHE A 91 3.04 -11.91 -0.63
CA PHE A 91 4.30 -12.58 -0.27
C PHE A 91 4.71 -12.33 1.19
N SER A 92 4.62 -11.10 1.68
CA SER A 92 5.02 -10.74 3.04
C SER A 92 4.08 -11.32 4.09
N GLU A 93 2.78 -11.36 3.81
CA GLU A 93 1.79 -11.97 4.72
C GLU A 93 1.94 -13.48 4.76
N TRP A 94 2.16 -14.15 3.61
CA TRP A 94 2.51 -15.57 3.60
C TRP A 94 3.78 -15.85 4.42
N MET A 95 4.81 -14.99 4.29
CA MET A 95 6.03 -15.13 5.08
C MET A 95 5.81 -14.94 6.58
N ASN A 96 5.05 -13.92 6.99
CA ASN A 96 4.93 -13.55 8.40
C ASN A 96 3.87 -14.38 9.14
N VAL A 97 2.76 -14.70 8.49
CA VAL A 97 1.66 -15.47 9.08
C VAL A 97 1.95 -16.96 8.99
N ASP A 98 2.21 -17.51 7.81
CA ASP A 98 2.32 -18.97 7.65
C ASP A 98 3.68 -19.51 8.10
N LEU A 99 4.76 -18.80 7.77
CA LEU A 99 6.12 -19.31 8.00
C LEU A 99 6.77 -18.80 9.28
N ARG A 100 6.56 -17.54 9.67
CA ARG A 100 7.19 -16.97 10.88
C ARG A 100 6.27 -16.86 12.09
N GLN A 101 4.96 -17.08 11.93
CA GLN A 101 3.94 -16.97 12.98
C GLN A 101 4.10 -15.68 13.83
N SER A 102 4.56 -14.59 13.20
CA SER A 102 4.99 -13.38 13.92
C SER A 102 3.82 -12.57 14.46
N TRP A 103 2.63 -12.77 13.89
CA TRP A 103 1.36 -12.22 14.37
C TRP A 103 0.21 -13.08 13.83
N THR A 104 -0.91 -13.06 14.55
CA THR A 104 -2.09 -13.88 14.24
C THR A 104 -3.30 -12.98 14.00
N TYR A 105 -4.12 -13.33 13.00
CA TYR A 105 -5.37 -12.65 12.76
C TYR A 105 -6.44 -13.07 13.77
N THR A 106 -7.35 -12.15 14.12
CA THR A 106 -8.56 -12.53 14.86
C THR A 106 -9.50 -13.33 13.96
N ALA A 107 -10.45 -14.05 14.56
CA ALA A 107 -11.51 -14.74 13.82
C ALA A 107 -12.37 -13.81 12.95
N ALA A 108 -12.37 -12.51 13.24
CA ALA A 108 -13.12 -11.50 12.50
C ALA A 108 -12.48 -11.12 11.16
N MET A 109 -11.19 -11.44 10.93
CA MET A 109 -10.49 -11.07 9.70
C MET A 109 -10.75 -12.10 8.59
N PRO A 110 -11.46 -11.74 7.51
CA PRO A 110 -11.63 -12.64 6.39
C PRO A 110 -10.28 -12.86 5.71
N ARG A 111 -9.93 -14.12 5.45
CA ARG A 111 -8.76 -14.48 4.65
C ARG A 111 -9.19 -14.78 3.22
N LEU A 112 -8.38 -14.39 2.25
CA LEU A 112 -8.62 -14.65 0.83
C LEU A 112 -8.01 -16.01 0.43
N PRO A 113 -8.82 -17.05 0.14
CA PRO A 113 -8.32 -18.25 -0.55
C PRO A 113 -8.00 -17.84 -2.00
N PRO A 114 -6.91 -18.31 -2.63
CA PRO A 114 -6.01 -19.38 -2.21
C PRO A 114 -4.78 -18.95 -1.38
N TRP A 115 -4.57 -17.65 -1.14
CA TRP A 115 -3.30 -17.13 -0.60
C TRP A 115 -3.20 -17.09 0.92
N GLY A 116 -4.32 -17.14 1.65
CA GLY A 116 -4.33 -17.04 3.12
C GLY A 116 -4.10 -15.62 3.66
N THR A 117 -3.80 -14.65 2.79
CA THR A 117 -3.66 -13.22 3.11
C THR A 117 -4.97 -12.63 3.64
N GLY A 118 -4.88 -11.79 4.66
CA GLY A 118 -6.03 -11.05 5.18
C GLY A 118 -6.63 -10.08 4.17
N LEU A 119 -7.95 -9.91 4.20
CA LEU A 119 -8.68 -9.05 3.28
C LEU A 119 -8.30 -7.57 3.45
N ALA A 120 -8.08 -7.10 4.68
CA ALA A 120 -7.76 -5.70 4.96
C ALA A 120 -6.41 -5.23 4.33
N PRO A 121 -5.27 -5.93 4.52
CA PRO A 121 -4.01 -5.54 3.87
C PRO A 121 -4.07 -5.73 2.35
N PHE A 122 -4.84 -6.71 1.86
CA PHE A 122 -5.07 -6.84 0.41
C PHE A 122 -5.82 -5.64 -0.16
N LEU A 123 -6.92 -5.23 0.48
CA LEU A 123 -7.71 -4.06 0.08
C LEU A 123 -6.91 -2.77 0.19
N GLN A 124 -6.05 -2.64 1.19
CA GLN A 124 -5.12 -1.52 1.31
C GLN A 124 -4.32 -1.34 0.02
N TRP A 125 -3.65 -2.41 -0.43
CA TRP A 125 -2.81 -2.36 -1.62
C TRP A 125 -3.59 -2.32 -2.94
N LEU A 126 -4.83 -2.80 -2.95
CA LEU A 126 -5.71 -2.68 -4.11
C LEU A 126 -6.23 -1.24 -4.29
N LEU A 127 -6.53 -0.55 -3.19
CA LEU A 127 -7.25 0.73 -3.21
C LEU A 127 -6.34 1.95 -3.03
N LEU A 128 -5.38 1.89 -2.10
CA LEU A 128 -4.57 3.07 -1.75
C LEU A 128 -3.68 3.56 -2.90
N PRO A 129 -2.93 2.69 -3.63
CA PRO A 129 -2.08 3.17 -4.71
C PRO A 129 -2.87 3.88 -5.83
N PRO A 130 -3.99 3.34 -6.35
CA PRO A 130 -4.82 4.06 -7.32
C PRO A 130 -5.35 5.40 -6.80
N LEU A 131 -5.81 5.45 -5.55
CA LEU A 131 -6.33 6.68 -4.95
C LEU A 131 -5.23 7.74 -4.76
N ALA A 132 -4.05 7.35 -4.26
CA ALA A 132 -2.89 8.22 -4.17
C ALA A 132 -2.43 8.72 -5.56
N MET A 133 -2.57 7.88 -6.60
CA MET A 133 -2.28 8.29 -7.98
C MET A 133 -3.24 9.36 -8.53
N LEU A 134 -4.46 9.44 -8.00
CA LEU A 134 -5.40 10.52 -8.35
C LEU A 134 -4.90 11.88 -7.82
N ALA A 135 -4.26 11.92 -6.65
CA ALA A 135 -3.71 13.15 -6.07
C ALA A 135 -2.58 13.77 -6.91
N VAL A 136 -1.98 12.99 -7.81
CA VAL A 136 -0.90 13.41 -8.72
C VAL A 136 -1.32 13.38 -10.18
N ARG A 137 -2.62 13.18 -10.46
CA ARG A 137 -3.15 13.15 -11.81
C ARG A 137 -2.88 14.49 -12.51
N PRO A 138 -2.30 14.50 -13.72
CA PRO A 138 -2.13 15.73 -14.47
C PRO A 138 -3.51 16.34 -14.78
N PRO A 139 -3.66 17.67 -14.74
CA PRO A 139 -4.89 18.32 -15.21
C PRO A 139 -5.15 17.89 -16.65
N ALA A 140 -6.42 17.60 -16.97
CA ALA A 140 -6.81 17.29 -18.34
C ALA A 140 -6.42 18.50 -19.21
N ARG A 141 -5.64 18.27 -20.28
CA ARG A 141 -5.42 19.32 -21.27
C ARG A 141 -6.79 19.65 -21.86
N PRO A 142 -7.28 20.90 -21.75
CA PRO A 142 -8.46 21.31 -22.51
C PRO A 142 -8.17 20.99 -23.97
N PHE A 143 -9.16 20.49 -24.71
CA PHE A 143 -9.05 20.32 -26.16
C PHE A 143 -8.63 21.68 -26.76
N ALA A 144 -7.36 21.80 -27.13
CA ALA A 144 -6.92 22.88 -28.01
C ALA A 144 -7.55 22.57 -29.37
N ARG A 145 -8.62 23.31 -29.70
CA ARG A 145 -9.13 23.40 -31.07
C ARG A 145 -8.23 24.32 -31.86
#